data_AF-A0A355AXC5-F1
#
_entry.id   AF-A0A355AXC5-F1
#
_cell.length_a   1.000
_cell.length_b   1.000
_cell.length_c   1.000
_cell.angle_alpha   90.00
_cell.angle_beta   90.00
_cell.angle_gamma   90.00
#
_symmetry.space_group_name_H-M   'P 1'
#
loop_
_entity.id
_entity.type
_entity.pdbx_description
1 polymer ?
#
loop_
_entity_poly.entity_id
_entity_poly.type
_entity_poly.pdbx_seq_one_letter_code
_entity_poly.pdbx_strand_id
1 'polypeptide(L)' 'MAIARVTKITALSPIGFRNAIEDGLTRASNSLRGITGLEVLSQKATVEDERIVEFRATMEVTFILED' A
#
# COMPACT_ATOMS: atom_id res chain seq x y z
N MET A 1 1.80 -8.67 -25.65
CA MET A 1 2.99 -8.70 -24.78
C MET A 1 2.53 -8.14 -23.44
N ALA A 2 2.60 -8.85 -22.32
CA ALA A 2 2.01 -8.36 -21.07
C ALA A 2 2.89 -7.23 -20.50
N ILE A 3 2.36 -6.00 -20.44
CA ILE A 3 3.04 -4.85 -19.84
C ILE A 3 2.54 -4.71 -18.41
N ALA A 4 3.45 -4.80 -17.45
CA ALA A 4 3.17 -4.51 -16.04
C ALA A 4 3.49 -3.05 -15.75
N ARG A 5 2.62 -2.40 -14.97
CA ARG A 5 2.87 -1.08 -14.41
C ARG A 5 2.99 -1.19 -12.89
N VAL A 6 3.99 -0.50 -12.36
CA VAL A 6 4.22 -0.39 -10.92
C VAL A 6 3.85 1.01 -10.48
N THR A 7 3.02 1.11 -9.43
CA THR A 7 2.65 2.38 -8.81
C THR A 7 2.99 2.35 -7.32
N LYS A 8 3.69 3.38 -6.86
CA LYS A 8 4.04 3.56 -5.46
C LYS A 8 2.91 4.28 -4.72
N ILE A 9 2.44 3.68 -3.63
CA ILE A 9 1.41 4.26 -2.75
C ILE A 9 1.90 4.26 -1.30
N THR A 10 1.36 5.15 -0.48
CA THR A 10 1.56 5.13 0.97
C THR A 10 0.19 5.12 1.63
N ALA A 11 -0.04 4.10 2.46
CA ALA A 11 -1.26 3.92 3.23
C ALA A 11 -0.99 4.17 4.71
N LEU A 12 -2.03 4.63 5.41
CA LEU A 12 -1.98 5.01 6.82
C LEU A 12 -3.07 4.26 7.58
N SER A 13 -2.76 3.82 8.79
CA SER A 13 -3.73 3.19 9.70
C SER A 13 -3.39 3.49 11.15
N PRO A 14 -4.39 3.76 12.01
CA PRO A 14 -4.19 3.86 13.45
C PRO A 14 -4.09 2.49 14.15
N ILE A 15 -4.46 1.40 13.48
CA ILE A 15 -4.58 0.07 14.08
C ILE A 15 -3.25 -0.69 13.98
N GLY A 16 -2.55 -0.58 12.84
CA GLY A 16 -1.30 -1.28 12.62
C GLY A 16 -0.86 -1.35 11.16
N PHE A 17 0.36 -1.84 10.94
CA PHE A 17 0.93 -1.97 9.60
C PHE A 17 0.14 -2.90 8.67
N ARG A 18 -0.38 -4.03 9.20
CA ARG A 18 -1.17 -4.98 8.41
C ARG A 18 -2.44 -4.32 7.88
N ASN A 19 -3.16 -3.60 8.75
CA ASN A 19 -4.37 -2.91 8.35
C ASN A 19 -4.06 -1.78 7.34
N ALA A 20 -2.96 -1.04 7.51
CA ALA A 20 -2.52 -0.07 6.50
C ALA A 20 -2.28 -0.71 5.12
N ILE A 21 -1.69 -1.92 5.07
CA ILE A 21 -1.44 -2.65 3.82
C ILE A 21 -2.75 -3.11 3.17
N GLU A 22 -3.63 -3.73 3.95
CA GLU A 22 -4.92 -4.23 3.46
C GLU A 22 -5.82 -3.09 2.96
N ASP A 23 -5.88 -1.98 3.70
CA ASP A 23 -6.65 -0.79 3.31
C ASP A 23 -6.04 -0.10 2.09
N GLY A 24 -4.71 -0.01 2.02
CA GLY A 24 -3.97 0.51 0.87
C GLY A 24 -4.25 -0.28 -0.40
N LEU A 25 -4.22 -1.62 -0.32
CA LEU A 25 -4.56 -2.51 -1.42
C LEU A 25 -6.03 -2.35 -1.85
N THR A 26 -6.95 -2.32 -0.88
CA THR A 26 -8.40 -2.14 -1.14
C THR A 26 -8.68 -0.82 -1.84
N ARG A 27 -8.02 0.26 -1.43
CA ARG A 27 -8.16 1.56 -2.08
C ARG A 27 -7.55 1.56 -3.49
N ALA A 28 -6.43 0.86 -3.68
CA ALA A 28 -5.78 0.72 -4.98
C ALA A 28 -6.64 -0.10 -5.96
N SER A 29 -7.27 -1.18 -5.51
CA SER A 29 -8.14 -2.04 -6.33
C SER A 29 -9.38 -1.33 -6.84
N ASN A 30 -9.81 -0.24 -6.19
CA ASN A 30 -10.93 0.58 -6.68
C ASN A 30 -10.60 1.30 -8.00
N SER A 31 -9.31 1.55 -8.28
CA SER A 31 -8.85 2.28 -9.47
C SER A 31 -7.99 1.46 -10.43
N LEU A 32 -7.29 0.45 -9.91
CA LEU A 32 -6.36 -0.38 -10.68
C LEU A 32 -6.97 -1.78 -10.82
N ARG A 33 -7.15 -2.24 -12.04
CA ARG A 33 -7.51 -3.64 -12.34
C ARG A 33 -6.25 -4.47 -12.58
N GLY A 34 -6.38 -5.79 -12.47
CA GLY A 34 -5.28 -6.71 -12.79
C GLY A 34 -4.11 -6.65 -11.81
N ILE A 35 -4.35 -6.32 -10.53
CA ILE A 35 -3.30 -6.34 -9.49
C ILE A 35 -2.79 -7.77 -9.33
N THR A 36 -1.48 -7.96 -9.52
CA THR A 36 -0.83 -9.28 -9.44
C THR A 36 0.12 -9.39 -8.26
N GLY A 37 0.59 -8.27 -7.72
CA GLY A 37 1.55 -8.27 -6.64
C GLY A 37 1.66 -6.94 -5.91
N LEU A 38 2.23 -7.01 -4.72
CA LEU A 38 2.49 -5.87 -3.86
C LEU A 38 3.80 -6.09 -3.11
N GLU A 39 4.66 -5.07 -3.09
CA GLU A 39 5.91 -5.07 -2.34
C GLU A 39 5.91 -3.94 -1.31
N VAL A 40 6.25 -4.24 -0.06
CA VAL A 40 6.35 -3.23 1.00
C VAL A 40 7.78 -2.69 1.03
N LEU A 41 7.93 -1.42 0.67
CA LEU A 41 9.25 -0.76 0.62
C LEU A 41 9.68 -0.22 1.98
N SER A 42 8.74 0.36 2.73
CA SER A 42 9.07 0.93 4.04
C SER A 42 7.87 0.97 4.96
N GLN A 43 8.12 0.74 6.24
CA GLN A 43 7.15 0.87 7.32
C GLN A 43 7.65 1.96 8.26
N LYS A 44 6.80 2.93 8.56
CA LYS A 44 7.09 4.07 9.45
C LYS A 44 5.97 4.21 10.45
N ALA A 45 6.29 4.68 11.64
CA ALA A 45 5.29 4.99 12.67
C ALA A 45 5.48 6.44 13.12
N THR A 46 4.37 7.15 13.31
CA THR A 46 4.35 8.45 13.98
C THR A 46 4.21 8.18 15.47
N VAL A 47 5.06 8.81 16.27
CA VAL A 47 5.08 8.67 17.73
C VAL A 47 4.77 10.03 18.34
N GLU A 48 3.77 10.08 19.22
CA GLU A 48 3.41 11.25 20.04
C GLU A 48 3.25 10.78 21.49
N ASP A 49 3.74 11.56 22.45
CA ASP A 49 3.70 11.22 23.88
C ASP A 49 4.17 9.78 24.20
N GLU A 50 5.28 9.38 23.57
CA GLU A 50 5.89 8.04 23.69
C GLU A 50 4.97 6.87 23.23
N ARG A 51 3.88 7.18 22.53
CA ARG A 51 2.93 6.21 21.97
C ARG A 51 2.89 6.31 20.46
N ILE A 52 2.72 5.17 19.81
CA ILE A 52 2.50 5.16 18.36
C ILE A 52 1.07 5.62 18.10
N VAL A 53 0.92 6.71 17.35
CA VAL A 53 -0.39 7.27 16.98
C VAL A 53 -0.84 6.83 15.59
N GLU A 54 0.11 6.55 14.69
CA GLU A 54 -0.21 6.24 13.30
C GLU A 54 0.86 5.35 12.68
N PHE A 55 0.41 4.35 11.91
CA PHE A 55 1.26 3.46 11.13
C PHE A 55 1.16 3.81 9.66
N ARG A 56 2.31 3.99 9.01
CA ARG A 56 2.44 4.29 7.59
C ARG A 56 3.19 3.17 6.88
N ALA A 57 2.58 2.62 5.84
CA ALA A 57 3.19 1.62 4.98
C ALA A 57 3.31 2.18 3.56
N THR A 58 4.54 2.30 3.05
CA THR A 58 4.80 2.62 1.65
C THR A 58 5.01 1.33 0.89
N MET A 59 4.25 1.14 -0.17
CA MET A 59 4.21 -0.09 -0.95
C MET A 59 4.16 0.21 -2.45
N GLU A 60 4.69 -0.71 -3.25
CA GLU A 60 4.59 -0.71 -4.71
C GLU A 60 3.59 -1.77 -5.14
N VAL A 61 2.57 -1.33 -5.88
CA VAL A 61 1.51 -2.19 -6.41
C VAL A 61 1.81 -2.46 -7.86
N THR A 62 1.92 -3.74 -8.21
CA THR A 62 2.14 -4.19 -9.58
C THR A 62 0.82 -4.68 -10.16
N PHE A 63 0.48 -4.17 -11.33
CA PHE A 63 -0.71 -4.58 -12.08
C PHE A 63 -0.41 -4.69 -13.57
N ILE A 64 -1.08 -5.62 -14.23
CA ILE A 64 -0.96 -5.83 -15.68
C ILE A 64 -1.94 -4.89 -16.38
N LEU A 65 -1.46 -4.19 -17.40
CA LEU A 65 -2.33 -3.37 -18.26
C LEU A 65 -3.11 -4.29 -19.21
N GLU A 66 -4.43 -4.17 -19.18
CA GLU A 66 -5.31 -4.72 -20.21
C GLU A 66 -5.22 -3.81 -21.45
N ASP A 67 -5.16 -4.40 -22.65
CA ASP A 67 -4.98 -3.70 -23.93
C ASP A 67 -6.12 -2.70 -24.24
#